data_AF-A0A963A0V1-F1
#
_entry.id   AF-A0A963A0V1-F1
#
_cell.length_a   1.000
_cell.length_b   1.000
_cell.length_c   1.000
_cell.angle_alpha   90.00
_cell.angle_beta   90.00
_cell.angle_gamma   90.00
#
_symmetry.space_group_name_H-M   'P 1'
#
loop_
_entity.id
_entity.type
_entity.pdbx_description
1 polymer ?
#
loop_
_entity_poly.entity_id
_entity_poly.type
_entity_poly.pdbx_seq_one_letter_code
_entity_poly.pdbx_strand_id
1 'polypeptide(L)'
;MTGTVRLPLFLSAIVLLLSLTVANADSAQEIEINSDATLKRFPLQVNGGERFLQKAAGVLIFPSVIKAGFGIGGEYGEGVLRVNGESIAYYSSASASIGFQLGAQSKSIIIVFLDEASLASFRASKGWKVGVDGSVALIEWGVGRDINSVTFNTPVVGFIFNNKGLMYNLTLEGSKFTQIKR
;
A
#
# COMPACT_ATOMS: atom_id res chain seq x y z
N MET A 1 -45.74 22.63 -54.28
CA MET A 1 -44.84 23.59 -53.60
C MET A 1 -45.16 23.55 -52.11
N THR A 2 -44.14 23.73 -51.26
CA THR A 2 -44.13 23.59 -49.78
C THR A 2 -44.06 22.14 -49.28
N GLY A 3 -43.19 21.72 -48.35
CA GLY A 3 -42.09 22.37 -47.64
C GLY A 3 -41.43 21.30 -46.77
N THR A 4 -40.12 21.16 -46.83
CA THR A 4 -39.30 20.17 -46.12
C THR A 4 -39.31 20.42 -44.61
N VAL A 5 -39.65 19.40 -43.81
CA VAL A 5 -39.50 19.44 -42.35
C VAL A 5 -38.04 19.16 -42.01
N ARG A 6 -37.32 20.19 -41.54
CA ARG A 6 -35.95 20.09 -41.04
C ARG A 6 -35.99 19.66 -39.57
N LEU A 7 -35.34 18.53 -39.26
CA LEU A 7 -35.14 17.98 -37.92
C LEU A 7 -34.12 18.84 -37.13
N PRO A 8 -34.45 19.39 -35.95
CA PRO A 8 -33.46 20.09 -35.13
C PRO A 8 -32.60 19.09 -34.34
N LEU A 9 -31.34 19.01 -34.78
CA LEU A 9 -30.10 19.02 -34.02
C LEU A 9 -30.14 18.85 -32.47
N PHE A 10 -29.30 17.93 -32.01
CA PHE A 10 -28.53 17.92 -30.75
C PHE A 10 -29.28 18.13 -29.44
N LEU A 11 -29.68 17.03 -28.80
CA LEU A 11 -29.89 17.00 -27.35
C LEU A 11 -29.46 15.64 -26.78
N SER A 12 -28.16 15.36 -26.77
CA SER A 12 -27.60 14.32 -25.90
C SER A 12 -26.15 14.61 -25.57
N ALA A 13 -25.90 15.80 -25.04
CA ALA A 13 -24.76 16.00 -24.16
C ALA A 13 -25.25 15.64 -22.76
N ILE A 14 -25.26 14.34 -22.45
CA ILE A 14 -25.34 13.86 -21.08
C ILE A 14 -24.11 14.43 -20.38
N VAL A 15 -24.37 15.45 -19.58
CA VAL A 15 -23.44 16.03 -18.63
C VAL A 15 -23.12 14.94 -17.62
N LEU A 16 -22.06 14.19 -17.91
CA LEU A 16 -21.44 13.26 -16.99
C LEU A 16 -20.69 14.10 -15.95
N LEU A 17 -21.42 14.65 -14.98
CA LEU A 17 -20.87 15.22 -13.76
C LEU A 17 -20.21 14.05 -12.99
N LEU A 18 -18.98 13.68 -13.36
CA LEU A 18 -18.13 12.90 -12.47
C LEU A 18 -17.85 13.80 -11.28
N SER A 19 -18.54 13.55 -10.17
CA SER A 19 -18.08 13.92 -8.84
C SER A 19 -16.73 13.25 -8.64
N LEU A 20 -15.65 13.95 -9.02
CA LEU A 20 -14.29 13.60 -8.63
C LEU A 20 -14.29 13.66 -7.11
N THR A 21 -14.41 12.52 -6.43
CA THR A 21 -14.03 12.43 -5.02
C THR A 21 -12.57 12.78 -4.99
N VAL A 22 -12.27 14.03 -4.61
CA VAL A 22 -10.91 14.48 -4.36
C VAL A 22 -10.38 13.55 -3.28
N ALA A 23 -9.50 12.62 -3.67
CA ALA A 23 -8.77 11.81 -2.71
C ALA A 23 -7.98 12.80 -1.86
N ASN A 24 -8.43 13.03 -0.62
CA ASN A 24 -7.67 13.84 0.32
C ASN A 24 -6.39 13.07 0.63
N ALA A 25 -5.26 13.72 0.40
CA ALA A 25 -4.00 13.24 0.92
C ALA A 25 -4.05 13.29 2.45
N ASP A 26 -3.65 12.22 3.11
CA ASP A 26 -3.56 12.19 4.57
C ASP A 26 -2.56 13.26 5.03
N SER A 27 -2.89 13.95 6.13
CA SER A 27 -1.93 14.86 6.76
C SER A 27 -0.75 14.08 7.36
N ALA A 28 0.41 14.73 7.51
CA ALA A 28 1.57 14.13 8.20
C ALA A 28 1.18 13.56 9.57
N GLN A 29 0.42 14.33 10.34
CA GLN A 29 -0.06 13.94 11.67
C GLN A 29 -0.95 12.70 11.64
N GLU A 30 -1.84 12.59 10.65
CA GLU A 30 -2.71 11.43 10.50
C GLU A 30 -1.92 10.17 10.13
N ILE A 31 -0.93 10.29 9.24
CA ILE A 31 -0.02 9.19 8.90
C ILE A 31 0.72 8.72 10.16
N GLU A 32 1.22 9.63 10.99
CA GLU A 32 1.93 9.29 12.23
C GLU A 32 1.03 8.54 13.22
N ILE A 33 -0.15 9.09 13.52
CA ILE A 33 -1.11 8.48 14.45
C ILE A 33 -1.50 7.07 13.99
N ASN A 34 -1.82 6.94 12.70
CA ASN A 34 -2.23 5.67 12.13
C ASN A 34 -1.07 4.67 12.07
N SER A 35 0.16 5.14 11.82
CA SER A 35 1.37 4.30 11.81
C SER A 35 1.73 3.82 13.21
N ASP A 36 1.59 4.66 14.24
CA ASP A 36 1.76 4.26 15.65
C ASP A 36 0.76 3.19 16.06
N ALA A 37 -0.51 3.39 15.73
CA ALA A 37 -1.55 2.39 15.99
C ALA A 37 -1.24 1.08 15.25
N THR A 38 -0.75 1.17 14.01
CA THR A 38 -0.37 0.03 13.17
C THR A 38 0.81 -0.74 13.74
N LEU A 39 1.83 -0.04 14.22
CA LEU A 39 3.01 -0.66 14.82
C LEU A 39 2.68 -1.34 16.15
N LYS A 40 1.80 -0.75 16.96
CA LYS A 40 1.31 -1.36 18.22
C LYS A 40 0.52 -2.65 17.98
N ARG A 41 -0.31 -2.70 16.94
CA ARG A 41 -1.09 -3.92 16.62
C ARG A 41 -0.25 -4.99 15.92
N PHE A 42 0.87 -4.63 15.30
CA PHE A 42 1.68 -5.55 14.50
C PHE A 42 2.09 -6.81 15.28
N PRO A 43 2.79 -6.75 16.43
CA PRO A 43 3.17 -7.96 17.16
C PRO A 43 1.97 -8.72 17.74
N LEU A 44 0.80 -8.09 17.88
CA LEU A 44 -0.44 -8.73 18.35
C LEU A 44 -1.10 -9.57 17.24
N GLN A 45 -0.94 -9.18 15.98
CA GLN A 45 -1.55 -9.85 14.82
C GLN A 45 -0.57 -10.72 14.03
N VAL A 46 0.73 -10.51 14.22
CA VAL A 46 1.82 -11.14 13.49
C VAL A 46 2.73 -11.85 14.49
N ASN A 47 2.58 -13.17 14.63
CA ASN A 47 3.38 -13.97 15.55
C ASN A 47 4.88 -13.86 15.19
N GLY A 48 5.71 -13.43 16.14
CA GLY A 48 7.14 -13.21 15.91
C GLY A 48 7.48 -11.90 15.19
N GLY A 49 6.50 -11.05 14.85
CA GLY A 49 6.71 -9.73 14.25
C GLY A 49 7.63 -8.83 15.10
N GLU A 50 7.51 -8.93 16.42
CA GLU A 50 8.38 -8.25 17.39
C GLU A 50 9.88 -8.52 17.13
N ARG A 51 10.24 -9.77 16.78
CA ARG A 51 11.64 -10.14 16.50
C ARG A 51 12.20 -9.47 15.25
N PHE A 52 11.34 -9.13 14.29
CA PHE A 52 11.75 -8.38 13.10
C PHE A 52 11.94 -6.91 13.43
N LEU A 53 11.05 -6.31 14.22
CA LEU A 53 11.18 -4.92 14.65
C LEU A 53 12.48 -4.70 15.44
N GLN A 54 12.83 -5.61 16.34
CA GLN A 54 14.05 -5.53 17.15
C GLN A 54 15.36 -5.60 16.34
N LYS A 55 15.31 -6.20 15.14
CA LYS A 55 16.46 -6.34 14.23
C LYS A 55 16.44 -5.32 13.09
N ALA A 56 15.43 -4.46 13.02
CA ALA A 56 15.24 -3.57 11.89
C ALA A 56 16.31 -2.49 11.86
N ALA A 57 16.98 -2.33 10.72
CA ALA A 57 17.69 -1.10 10.38
C ALA A 57 16.70 0.04 10.08
N GLY A 58 15.52 -0.31 9.56
CA GLY A 58 14.42 0.63 9.33
C GLY A 58 13.10 -0.09 9.07
N VAL A 59 12.00 0.61 9.33
CA VAL A 59 10.63 0.09 9.18
C VAL A 59 9.81 1.07 8.38
N LEU A 60 9.28 0.63 7.25
CA LEU A 60 8.33 1.39 6.44
C LEU A 60 6.92 0.91 6.73
N ILE A 61 6.08 1.80 7.27
CA ILE A 61 4.73 1.49 7.73
C ILE A 61 3.71 2.17 6.83
N PHE A 62 2.85 1.37 6.19
CA PHE A 62 1.63 1.83 5.52
C PHE A 62 0.41 1.37 6.31
N PRO A 63 -0.21 2.25 7.11
CA PRO A 63 -1.34 1.89 7.96
C PRO A 63 -2.57 1.45 7.16
N SER A 64 -2.78 2.04 5.97
CA SER A 64 -3.90 1.77 5.08
C SER A 64 -3.45 1.82 3.62
N VAL A 65 -3.53 0.69 2.95
CA VAL A 65 -3.42 0.59 1.49
C VAL A 65 -4.76 0.13 0.96
N ILE A 66 -5.38 0.98 0.15
CA ILE A 66 -6.71 0.78 -0.40
C ILE A 66 -6.56 0.22 -1.81
N LYS A 67 -7.22 -0.90 -2.05
CA LYS A 67 -7.42 -1.48 -3.38
C LYS A 67 -8.82 -1.12 -3.88
N ALA A 68 -8.90 -0.58 -5.09
CA ALA A 68 -10.15 -0.24 -5.74
C ALA A 68 -10.09 -0.51 -7.26
N GLY A 69 -11.23 -0.91 -7.82
CA GLY A 69 -11.43 -1.15 -9.26
C GLY A 69 -12.32 -2.36 -9.55
N PHE A 70 -12.76 -2.50 -10.79
CA PHE A 70 -13.54 -3.66 -11.28
C PHE A 70 -12.81 -4.29 -12.47
N GLY A 71 -12.38 -5.54 -12.33
CA GLY A 71 -11.54 -6.22 -13.32
C GLY A 71 -10.09 -5.75 -13.27
N ILE A 72 -9.85 -4.48 -13.65
CA ILE A 72 -8.55 -3.80 -13.57
C ILE A 72 -8.70 -2.64 -12.59
N GLY A 73 -7.80 -2.55 -11.62
CA GLY A 73 -7.81 -1.55 -10.57
C GLY A 73 -6.42 -1.12 -10.16
N GLY A 74 -6.37 -0.33 -9.11
CA GLY A 74 -5.14 0.14 -8.49
C GLY A 74 -5.16 -0.07 -6.99
N GLU A 75 -3.96 -0.13 -6.40
CA GLU A 75 -3.78 0.02 -4.97
C GLU A 75 -3.03 1.32 -4.69
N TYR A 76 -3.46 2.04 -3.65
CA TYR A 76 -2.79 3.23 -3.18
C TYR A 76 -2.79 3.31 -1.65
N GLY A 77 -1.70 3.79 -1.07
CA GLY A 77 -1.65 4.14 0.34
C GLY A 77 -0.43 4.97 0.66
N GLU A 78 -0.47 5.62 1.81
CA GLU A 78 0.60 6.48 2.31
C GLU A 78 1.12 5.98 3.63
N GLY A 79 2.37 6.29 3.93
CA GLY A 79 3.08 5.71 5.04
C GLY A 79 4.31 6.49 5.42
N VAL A 80 4.95 6.02 6.48
CA VAL A 80 6.14 6.64 7.07
C VAL A 80 7.27 5.63 7.18
N LEU A 81 8.47 6.06 6.81
CA LEU A 81 9.70 5.35 7.08
C LEU A 81 10.26 5.80 8.43
N ARG A 82 10.48 4.85 9.32
CA ARG A 82 11.12 5.06 10.61
C ARG A 82 12.47 4.38 10.70
N VAL A 83 13.44 5.08 11.28
CA VAL A 83 14.79 4.58 11.55
C VAL A 83 15.10 4.93 13.00
N ASN A 84 15.55 3.96 13.79
CA ASN A 84 15.79 4.12 15.23
C ASN A 84 14.58 4.69 16.00
N GLY A 85 13.35 4.35 15.56
CA GLY A 85 12.11 4.83 16.17
C GLY A 85 11.67 6.23 15.72
N GLU A 86 12.49 6.95 14.98
CA GLU A 86 12.16 8.30 14.49
C GLU A 86 11.64 8.26 13.05
N SER A 87 10.62 9.06 12.77
CA SER A 87 10.10 9.27 11.41
C SER A 87 11.05 10.14 10.61
N ILE A 88 11.59 9.60 9.52
CA ILE A 88 12.60 10.28 8.70
C ILE A 88 12.08 10.72 7.33
N ALA A 89 11.02 10.09 6.82
CA ALA A 89 10.44 10.39 5.51
C ALA A 89 9.05 9.75 5.34
N TYR A 90 8.23 10.37 4.50
CA TYR A 90 6.93 9.84 4.09
C TYR A 90 7.01 9.25 2.68
N TYR A 91 6.22 8.22 2.44
CA TYR A 91 6.16 7.52 1.15
C TYR A 91 4.73 7.26 0.74
N SER A 92 4.48 7.23 -0.57
CA SER A 92 3.30 6.62 -1.17
C SER A 92 3.64 5.26 -1.76
N SER A 93 2.68 4.34 -1.73
CA SER A 93 2.70 3.05 -2.40
C SER A 93 1.65 3.06 -3.51
N ALA A 94 2.03 2.62 -4.72
CA ALA A 94 1.09 2.46 -5.82
C ALA A 94 1.37 1.16 -6.58
N SER A 95 0.32 0.40 -6.91
CA SER A 95 0.42 -0.81 -7.75
C SER A 95 -0.80 -0.95 -8.66
N ALA A 96 -0.61 -1.61 -9.80
CA ALA A 96 -1.72 -2.10 -10.61
C ALA A 96 -2.25 -3.39 -10.02
N SER A 97 -3.55 -3.62 -10.11
CA SER A 97 -4.15 -4.83 -9.56
C SER A 97 -5.23 -5.39 -10.48
N ILE A 98 -5.28 -6.72 -10.59
CA ILE A 98 -6.29 -7.44 -11.37
C ILE A 98 -7.19 -8.18 -10.37
N GLY A 99 -8.51 -8.06 -10.50
CA GLY A 99 -9.45 -8.71 -9.59
C GLY A 99 -10.91 -8.63 -10.01
N PHE A 100 -11.65 -9.73 -9.79
CA PHE A 100 -13.09 -9.85 -10.06
C PHE A 100 -14.00 -9.21 -9.01
N GLN A 101 -13.44 -8.64 -7.94
CA GLN A 101 -14.22 -8.20 -6.78
C GLN A 101 -14.69 -6.76 -6.93
N LEU A 102 -16.02 -6.60 -6.86
CA LEU A 102 -16.67 -5.31 -6.65
C LEU A 102 -16.45 -4.87 -5.20
N GLY A 103 -15.69 -3.80 -4.98
CA GLY A 103 -15.59 -3.16 -3.67
C GLY A 103 -14.24 -2.51 -3.37
N ALA A 104 -14.20 -1.76 -2.28
CA ALA A 104 -12.97 -1.25 -1.70
C ALA A 104 -12.44 -2.26 -0.68
N GLN A 105 -11.17 -2.63 -0.79
CA GLN A 105 -10.47 -3.45 0.21
C GLN A 105 -9.39 -2.61 0.85
N SER A 106 -9.08 -2.89 2.11
CA SER A 106 -7.97 -2.21 2.81
C SER A 106 -7.12 -3.21 3.55
N LYS A 107 -5.82 -2.97 3.52
CA LYS A 107 -4.80 -3.75 4.23
C LYS A 107 -3.76 -2.84 4.84
N SER A 108 -2.99 -3.39 5.75
CA SER A 108 -1.82 -2.73 6.30
C SER A 108 -0.57 -3.43 5.83
N ILE A 109 0.46 -2.64 5.52
CA ILE A 109 1.73 -3.15 5.04
C ILE A 109 2.83 -2.64 5.96
N ILE A 110 3.67 -3.53 6.46
CA ILE A 110 4.94 -3.18 7.09
C ILE A 110 6.06 -3.81 6.28
N ILE A 111 7.06 -3.02 5.92
CA ILE A 111 8.30 -3.49 5.29
C ILE A 111 9.43 -3.25 6.29
N VAL A 112 10.09 -4.33 6.67
CA VAL A 112 11.23 -4.32 7.58
C VAL A 112 12.51 -4.51 6.76
N PHE A 113 13.40 -3.53 6.86
CA PHE A 113 14.77 -3.62 6.34
C PHE A 113 15.65 -4.17 7.46
N LEU A 114 16.21 -5.37 7.27
CA LEU A 114 17.01 -6.07 8.27
C LEU A 114 18.50 -5.71 8.20
N ASP A 115 18.93 -5.02 7.15
CA ASP A 115 20.28 -4.52 6.98
C ASP A 115 20.31 -3.07 6.47
N GLU A 116 21.40 -2.38 6.76
CA GLU A 116 21.58 -0.96 6.40
C GLU A 116 21.75 -0.74 4.89
N ALA A 117 22.35 -1.69 4.16
CA ALA A 117 22.61 -1.53 2.73
C ALA A 117 21.30 -1.53 1.93
N SER A 118 20.37 -2.41 2.28
CA SER A 118 19.04 -2.47 1.68
C SER A 118 18.20 -1.25 2.00
N LEU A 119 18.25 -0.76 3.25
CA LEU A 119 17.63 0.49 3.65
C LEU A 119 18.20 1.68 2.86
N ALA A 120 19.52 1.77 2.74
CA ALA A 120 20.20 2.84 2.01
C ALA A 120 19.83 2.80 0.51
N SER A 121 19.85 1.62 -0.10
CA SER A 121 19.42 1.41 -1.49
C SER A 121 17.97 1.86 -1.72
N PHE A 122 17.05 1.47 -0.83
CA PHE A 122 15.66 1.92 -0.87
C PHE A 122 15.55 3.45 -0.82
N ARG A 123 16.23 4.09 0.15
CA ARG A 123 16.19 5.54 0.35
C ARG A 123 16.83 6.34 -0.78
N ALA A 124 17.80 5.77 -1.48
CA ALA A 124 18.46 6.40 -2.63
C ALA A 124 17.57 6.40 -3.89
N SER A 125 16.54 5.55 -3.94
CA SER A 125 15.64 5.45 -5.10
C SER A 125 14.54 6.52 -5.06
N LYS A 126 14.27 7.13 -6.22
CA LYS A 126 13.13 8.04 -6.42
C LYS A 126 11.79 7.31 -6.54
N GLY A 127 11.80 5.98 -6.63
CA GLY A 127 10.62 5.21 -6.99
C GLY A 127 10.89 3.72 -6.99
N TRP A 128 11.24 3.18 -5.82
CA TRP A 128 11.66 1.80 -5.64
C TRP A 128 10.53 0.83 -5.91
N LYS A 129 10.77 -0.19 -6.75
CA LYS A 129 9.79 -1.18 -7.17
C LYS A 129 10.14 -2.56 -6.66
N VAL A 130 9.17 -3.19 -5.99
CA VAL A 130 9.28 -4.59 -5.56
C VAL A 130 9.38 -5.50 -6.78
N GLY A 131 10.35 -6.42 -6.77
CA GLY A 131 10.61 -7.38 -7.85
C GLY A 131 11.51 -6.83 -8.97
N VAL A 132 11.79 -5.51 -8.98
CA VAL A 132 12.68 -4.87 -9.95
C VAL A 132 13.93 -4.32 -9.27
N ASP A 133 13.75 -3.44 -8.28
CA ASP A 133 14.86 -2.79 -7.56
C ASP A 133 15.28 -3.58 -6.31
N GLY A 134 14.46 -4.54 -5.89
CA GLY A 134 14.80 -5.50 -4.84
C GLY A 134 13.67 -6.47 -4.55
N SER A 135 14.04 -7.59 -3.92
CA SER A 135 13.09 -8.64 -3.53
C SER A 135 12.61 -8.40 -2.09
N VAL A 136 11.30 -8.52 -1.88
CA VAL A 136 10.69 -8.50 -0.55
C VAL A 136 10.17 -9.89 -0.27
N ALA A 137 10.69 -10.53 0.78
CA ALA A 137 10.11 -11.78 1.26
C ALA A 137 8.75 -11.46 1.87
N LEU A 138 7.66 -11.83 1.20
CA LEU A 138 6.32 -11.63 1.71
C LEU A 138 5.98 -12.74 2.69
N ILE A 139 5.65 -12.35 3.91
CA ILE A 139 5.04 -13.27 4.87
C ILE A 139 3.56 -12.91 4.95
N GLU A 140 2.72 -13.82 4.47
CA GLU A 140 1.26 -13.71 4.56
C GLU A 140 0.78 -14.24 5.92
N TRP A 141 0.09 -13.39 6.69
CA TRP A 141 -0.40 -13.75 8.02
C TRP A 141 -1.92 -13.86 8.02
N GLY A 142 -2.41 -14.89 8.72
CA GLY A 142 -3.82 -15.17 8.93
C GLY A 142 -4.03 -15.90 10.27
N VAL A 143 -5.28 -15.97 10.71
CA VAL A 143 -5.64 -16.60 11.99
C VAL A 143 -5.19 -18.07 12.01
N GLY A 144 -4.29 -18.44 12.93
CA GLY A 144 -3.89 -19.84 13.19
C GLY A 144 -2.58 -20.33 12.55
N ARG A 145 -1.71 -19.46 12.02
CA ARG A 145 -0.38 -19.87 11.52
C ARG A 145 0.72 -19.63 12.57
N ASP A 146 1.30 -20.72 13.08
CA ASP A 146 2.48 -20.70 13.95
C ASP A 146 3.77 -20.59 13.13
N ILE A 147 4.63 -19.63 13.51
CA ILE A 147 5.88 -19.38 12.80
C ILE A 147 7.07 -19.55 13.76
N ASN A 148 7.52 -20.79 13.88
CA ASN A 148 8.76 -21.13 14.57
C ASN A 148 9.96 -21.30 13.62
N SER A 149 9.78 -21.13 12.30
CA SER A 149 10.80 -21.44 11.29
C SER A 149 11.09 -20.35 10.26
N VAL A 150 10.59 -19.11 10.42
CA VAL A 150 10.97 -18.04 9.48
C VAL A 150 12.41 -17.63 9.74
N THR A 151 13.25 -17.99 8.78
CA THR A 151 14.66 -17.66 8.74
C THR A 151 14.85 -16.21 8.30
N PHE A 152 15.68 -15.45 9.02
CA PHE A 152 16.07 -14.07 8.69
C PHE A 152 17.05 -13.98 7.50
N ASN A 153 16.98 -14.90 6.53
CA ASN A 153 17.96 -15.00 5.44
C ASN A 153 17.71 -14.00 4.30
N THR A 154 16.72 -13.13 4.43
CA THR A 154 16.37 -12.14 3.41
C THR A 154 16.55 -10.73 3.96
N PRO A 155 17.19 -9.82 3.20
CA PRO A 155 17.50 -8.47 3.67
C PRO A 155 16.27 -7.58 3.91
N VAL A 156 15.17 -7.85 3.19
CA VAL A 156 13.92 -7.09 3.28
C VAL A 156 12.73 -8.03 3.42
N VAL A 157 11.89 -7.80 4.42
CA VAL A 157 10.71 -8.63 4.72
C VAL A 157 9.46 -7.77 4.75
N GLY A 158 8.44 -8.21 4.02
CA GLY A 158 7.14 -7.53 3.92
C GLY A 158 6.06 -8.30 4.67
N PHE A 159 5.21 -7.58 5.37
CA PHE A 159 4.11 -8.12 6.15
C PHE A 159 2.82 -7.46 5.69
N ILE A 160 1.82 -8.27 5.33
CA ILE A 160 0.47 -7.79 5.04
C ILE A 160 -0.47 -8.35 6.10
N PHE A 161 -1.26 -7.47 6.73
CA PHE A 161 -2.14 -7.82 7.84
C PHE A 161 -3.28 -6.80 8.00
N ASN A 162 -4.15 -7.03 8.99
CA ASN A 162 -5.34 -6.21 9.25
C ASN A 162 -6.25 -6.05 8.01
N ASN A 163 -6.43 -7.16 7.31
CA ASN A 163 -7.15 -7.26 6.05
C ASN A 163 -8.66 -7.04 6.26
N LYS A 164 -9.25 -6.07 5.54
CA LYS A 164 -10.70 -5.84 5.53
C LYS A 164 -11.27 -6.03 4.13
N GLY A 165 -12.36 -6.78 4.05
CA GLY A 165 -12.97 -7.22 2.79
C GLY A 165 -12.48 -8.61 2.39
N LEU A 166 -12.74 -9.00 1.14
CA LEU A 166 -12.41 -10.32 0.63
C LEU A 166 -10.95 -10.38 0.11
N MET A 167 -9.98 -10.59 0.99
CA MET A 167 -8.56 -10.55 0.63
C MET A 167 -7.97 -11.93 0.35
N TYR A 168 -8.03 -12.34 -0.93
CA TYR A 168 -7.30 -13.48 -1.49
C TYR A 168 -6.11 -12.99 -2.34
N ASN A 169 -5.04 -13.78 -2.44
CA ASN A 169 -3.87 -13.54 -3.31
C ASN A 169 -3.13 -12.22 -3.03
N LEU A 170 -2.46 -12.12 -1.87
CA LEU A 170 -1.73 -10.91 -1.49
C LEU A 170 -0.36 -10.91 -2.16
N THR A 171 0.00 -9.79 -2.78
CA THR A 171 1.36 -9.59 -3.29
C THR A 171 1.80 -8.16 -3.07
N LEU A 172 3.11 -7.96 -2.95
CA LEU A 172 3.75 -6.66 -3.03
C LEU A 172 4.45 -6.45 -4.38
N GLU A 173 4.62 -7.50 -5.17
CA GLU A 173 5.31 -7.44 -6.46
C GLU A 173 4.64 -6.44 -7.40
N GLY A 174 5.47 -5.62 -8.08
CA GLY A 174 4.98 -4.53 -8.92
C GLY A 174 4.55 -3.27 -8.16
N SER A 175 4.54 -3.29 -6.82
CA SER A 175 4.32 -2.06 -6.04
C SER A 175 5.51 -1.12 -6.14
N LYS A 176 5.21 0.16 -6.37
CA LYS A 176 6.18 1.24 -6.42
C LYS A 176 6.03 2.11 -5.17
N PHE A 177 7.13 2.30 -4.44
CA PHE A 177 7.21 3.23 -3.31
C PHE A 177 7.92 4.51 -3.74
N THR A 178 7.27 5.65 -3.53
CA THR A 178 7.79 6.97 -3.94
C THR A 178 7.81 7.89 -2.72
N GLN A 179 8.94 8.54 -2.46
CA GLN A 179 9.02 9.51 -1.36
C GLN A 179 8.11 10.71 -1.67
N ILE A 180 7.38 11.19 -0.66
CA ILE A 180 6.45 12.32 -0.77
C ILE A 180 6.79 13.41 0.26
N LYS A 181 6.34 14.65 -0.01
CA LYS A 181 6.44 15.77 0.94
C LYS A 181 5.13 15.88 1.74
N ARG A 182 5.24 16.08 3.05
CA ARG A 182 4.12 16.19 4.00
C ARG A 182 4.43 17.29 5.01
#